data_AF-A0A2I0CTL1-F1
#
_entry.id   AF-A0A2I0CTL1-F1
#
_cell.length_a   1.000
_cell.length_b   1.000
_cell.length_c   1.000
_cell.angle_alpha   90.00
_cell.angle_beta   90.00
_cell.angle_gamma   90.00
#
_symmetry.space_group_name_H-M   'P 1'
#
loop_
_entity.id
_entity.type
_entity.pdbx_description
1 polymer ?
#
loop_
_entity_poly.entity_id
_entity_poly.type
_entity_poly.pdbx_seq_one_letter_code
_entity_poly.pdbx_strand_id
1 'polypeptide(L)'
;MLATDLTPPRRAAASYPEIVGDIVLELDLNDGTGGGGAGQPAELQAQVRLSQQPAERPLVALGRSTEGVWQVVGAGQSDAGGVAVLDLRVAPSASVYAVAVDDWGVAYQPGLPVVVGQRIRPSQFAGWLYQVTEAGTLPASEPVWWPAEGDNAPRQLGTARAVAVRYYQPLAHGPVPVEVL
;
A
#
# COMPACT_ATOMS: atom_id res chain seq x y z
N MET A 1 32.59 -11.54 22.29
CA MET A 1 31.20 -11.07 22.31
C MET A 1 30.56 -11.55 21.00
N LEU A 2 29.62 -12.49 21.07
CA LEU A 2 28.91 -13.00 19.89
C LEU A 2 27.70 -12.11 19.64
N ALA A 3 27.62 -11.49 18.46
CA ALA A 3 26.42 -10.76 18.06
C ALA A 3 25.28 -11.77 17.89
N THR A 4 24.18 -11.53 18.59
CA THR A 4 22.98 -12.37 18.51
C THR A 4 21.88 -11.54 17.88
N ASP A 5 21.39 -11.96 16.71
CA ASP A 5 20.21 -11.36 16.08
C ASP A 5 18.96 -12.08 16.60
N LEU A 6 18.13 -11.34 17.32
CA LEU A 6 16.89 -11.84 17.94
C LEU A 6 15.65 -11.46 17.11
N THR A 7 15.85 -10.87 15.93
CA THR A 7 14.75 -10.43 15.08
C THR A 7 14.14 -11.64 14.38
N PRO A 8 12.81 -11.84 14.44
CA PRO A 8 12.15 -12.89 13.69
C PRO A 8 12.45 -12.74 12.19
N PRO A 9 12.78 -13.84 11.47
CA PRO A 9 13.05 -13.76 10.05
C PRO A 9 11.83 -13.19 9.32
N ARG A 10 12.06 -12.23 8.42
CA ARG A 10 11.00 -11.70 7.56
C ARG A 10 10.41 -12.87 6.77
N ARG A 11 9.08 -12.91 6.63
CA ARG A 11 8.39 -13.95 5.85
C ARG A 11 8.79 -13.78 4.39
N ALA A 12 9.63 -14.69 3.89
CA ALA A 12 9.96 -14.78 2.47
C ALA A 12 8.99 -15.76 1.80
N ALA A 13 8.38 -15.33 0.70
CA ALA A 13 7.76 -16.26 -0.24
C ALA A 13 8.88 -16.82 -1.13
N ALA A 14 9.19 -18.10 -0.98
CA ALA A 14 10.11 -18.79 -1.87
C ALA A 14 9.30 -19.53 -2.94
N SER A 15 9.56 -19.22 -4.20
CA SER A 15 9.19 -20.06 -5.33
C SER A 15 10.45 -20.64 -5.95
N TYR A 16 10.38 -21.91 -6.36
CA TYR A 16 11.48 -22.57 -7.06
C TYR A 16 11.11 -22.60 -8.55
N PRO A 17 11.71 -21.74 -9.39
CA PRO A 17 11.46 -21.82 -10.82
C PRO A 17 12.11 -23.08 -11.40
N GLU A 18 11.37 -23.80 -12.25
CA GLU A 18 11.93 -24.86 -13.09
C GLU A 18 12.42 -24.22 -14.40
N ILE A 19 13.74 -24.26 -14.64
CA ILE A 19 14.37 -23.71 -15.84
C ILE A 19 14.60 -24.85 -16.83
N VAL A 20 13.79 -24.90 -17.90
CA VAL A 20 13.79 -26.01 -18.88
C VAL A 20 14.61 -25.68 -20.14
N GLY A 21 15.33 -24.55 -20.15
CA GLY A 21 16.19 -24.14 -21.25
C GLY A 21 16.92 -22.84 -20.96
N ASP A 22 17.67 -22.34 -21.94
CA ASP A 22 18.39 -21.07 -21.82
C ASP A 22 17.39 -19.93 -21.62
N ILE A 23 17.54 -19.21 -20.52
CA ILE A 23 16.69 -18.07 -20.16
C ILE A 23 17.54 -16.98 -19.52
N VAL A 24 17.18 -15.73 -19.76
CA VAL A 24 17.68 -14.59 -19.01
C VAL A 24 16.67 -14.29 -17.90
N LEU A 25 17.12 -14.37 -16.65
CA LEU A 25 16.33 -13.98 -15.48
C LEU A 25 16.73 -12.56 -15.09
N GLU A 26 15.82 -11.62 -15.28
CA GLU A 26 15.95 -10.28 -14.71
C GLU A 26 15.32 -10.27 -13.32
N LEU A 27 16.17 -10.17 -12.31
CA LEU A 27 15.79 -10.12 -10.90
C LEU A 27 15.93 -8.68 -10.44
N ASP A 28 14.80 -8.00 -10.22
CA ASP A 28 14.80 -6.71 -9.56
C ASP A 28 14.88 -6.94 -8.03
N LEU A 29 16.03 -6.62 -7.46
CA LEU A 29 16.28 -6.67 -6.00
C LEU A 29 16.00 -5.33 -5.33
N ASN A 30 15.50 -4.34 -6.07
CA ASN A 30 15.11 -3.07 -5.52
C ASN A 30 13.86 -3.26 -4.66
N ASP A 31 14.01 -3.12 -3.35
CA ASP A 31 12.90 -3.17 -2.40
C ASP A 31 12.20 -1.81 -2.24
N GLY A 32 12.54 -0.85 -3.11
CA GLY A 32 12.02 0.52 -3.06
C GLY A 32 12.58 1.34 -1.89
N THR A 33 13.50 0.77 -1.09
CA THR A 33 14.19 1.48 -0.01
C THR A 33 15.68 1.59 -0.31
N GLY A 34 16.09 2.80 -0.73
CA GLY A 34 17.49 3.10 -0.97
C GLY A 34 17.91 3.01 -2.44
N GLY A 35 18.95 3.78 -2.76
CA GLY A 35 19.42 4.08 -4.11
C GLY A 35 20.12 2.94 -4.87
N GLY A 36 19.75 1.68 -4.63
CA GLY A 36 20.38 0.49 -5.18
C GLY A 36 19.58 -0.16 -6.31
N GLY A 37 19.24 0.60 -7.36
CA GLY A 37 18.56 0.09 -8.56
C GLY A 37 18.93 0.93 -9.78
N ALA A 38 19.13 0.29 -10.93
CA ALA A 38 19.61 0.93 -12.17
C ALA A 38 18.67 2.07 -12.60
N GLY A 39 19.20 3.30 -12.66
CA GLY A 39 18.45 4.50 -13.04
C GLY A 39 19.09 5.76 -12.47
N GLN A 40 18.79 6.91 -13.08
CA GLN A 40 19.23 8.20 -12.55
C GLN A 40 18.42 8.52 -11.28
N PRO A 41 19.07 9.00 -10.22
CA PRO A 41 18.36 9.49 -9.04
C PRO A 41 17.46 10.65 -9.45
N ALA A 42 16.24 10.65 -8.96
CA ALA A 42 15.30 11.73 -9.18
C ALA A 42 14.37 11.90 -7.99
N GLU A 43 13.73 13.06 -7.87
CA GLU A 43 12.71 13.33 -6.88
C GLU A 43 11.36 13.59 -7.54
N LEU A 44 10.30 13.15 -6.86
CA LEU A 44 8.92 13.48 -7.20
C LEU A 44 8.21 14.09 -6.00
N GLN A 45 7.78 15.33 -6.16
CA GLN A 45 6.90 16.03 -5.24
C GLN A 45 5.45 15.57 -5.45
N ALA A 46 4.79 15.07 -4.40
CA ALA A 46 3.42 14.58 -4.46
C ALA A 46 2.52 15.29 -3.45
N GLN A 47 1.28 15.57 -3.87
CA GLN A 47 0.21 16.05 -2.99
C GLN A 47 -1.02 15.16 -3.13
N VAL A 48 -1.49 14.63 -2.01
CA VAL A 48 -2.63 13.72 -1.91
C VAL A 48 -3.79 14.42 -1.22
N ARG A 49 -4.97 14.34 -1.84
CA ARG A 49 -6.21 14.83 -1.25
C ARG A 49 -7.34 13.83 -1.42
N LEU A 50 -8.14 13.67 -0.37
CA LEU A 50 -9.36 12.87 -0.38
C LEU A 50 -10.53 13.78 -0.05
N SER A 51 -11.55 13.79 -0.91
CA SER A 51 -12.68 14.73 -0.77
C SER A 51 -12.22 16.19 -0.58
N GLN A 52 -11.16 16.58 -1.31
CA GLN A 52 -10.49 17.90 -1.23
C GLN A 52 -9.71 18.21 0.05
N GLN A 53 -9.66 17.30 1.03
CA GLN A 53 -8.85 17.46 2.23
C GLN A 53 -7.50 16.73 2.08
N PRO A 54 -6.40 17.25 2.64
CA PRO A 54 -5.13 16.53 2.68
C PRO A 54 -5.26 15.17 3.35
N ALA A 55 -4.50 14.19 2.88
CA ALA A 55 -4.56 12.83 3.42
C ALA A 55 -3.21 12.11 3.37
N GLU A 56 -2.93 11.38 4.45
CA GLU A 56 -1.84 10.41 4.53
C GLU A 56 -2.17 9.19 3.67
N ARG A 57 -1.36 8.89 2.65
CA ARG A 57 -1.51 7.71 1.80
C ARG A 57 -0.16 7.16 1.36
N PRO A 58 -0.05 5.83 1.24
CA PRO A 58 1.06 5.23 0.54
C PRO A 58 1.02 5.62 -0.94
N LEU A 59 2.21 5.87 -1.48
CA LEU A 59 2.44 6.32 -2.84
C LEU A 59 3.42 5.37 -3.52
N VAL A 60 3.15 5.05 -4.78
CA VAL A 60 4.03 4.24 -5.62
C VAL A 60 4.26 5.00 -6.93
N ALA A 61 5.52 5.15 -7.31
CA ALA A 61 5.92 5.69 -8.60
C ALA A 61 6.28 4.55 -9.55
N LEU A 62 5.71 4.59 -10.75
CA LEU A 62 5.93 3.63 -11.82
C LEU A 62 6.65 4.32 -12.98
N GLY A 63 7.76 3.75 -13.42
CA GLY A 63 8.45 4.14 -14.62
C GLY A 63 8.03 3.27 -15.80
N ARG A 64 7.82 3.88 -16.96
CA ARG A 64 7.61 3.19 -18.23
C ARG A 64 8.74 3.53 -19.19
N SER A 65 9.53 2.54 -19.59
CA SER A 65 10.59 2.70 -20.58
C SER A 65 10.02 3.04 -21.97
N THR A 66 10.88 3.49 -22.88
CA THR A 66 10.53 3.73 -24.29
C THR A 66 10.11 2.45 -25.03
N GLU A 67 10.58 1.29 -24.55
CA GLU A 67 10.19 -0.04 -25.03
C GLU A 67 8.86 -0.51 -24.43
N GLY A 68 8.27 0.27 -23.52
CA GLY A 68 6.97 0.00 -22.90
C GLY A 68 7.02 -0.87 -21.65
N VAL A 69 8.21 -1.21 -21.15
CA VAL A 69 8.40 -1.99 -19.93
C VAL A 69 8.09 -1.13 -18.70
N TRP A 70 7.31 -1.69 -17.77
CA TRP A 70 6.92 -1.03 -16.52
C TRP A 70 7.75 -1.54 -15.35
N GLN A 71 8.19 -0.63 -14.50
CA GLN A 71 8.92 -0.94 -13.26
C GLN A 71 8.54 0.01 -12.14
N VAL A 72 8.66 -0.43 -10.89
CA VAL A 72 8.54 0.46 -9.74
C VAL A 72 9.82 1.27 -9.65
N VAL A 73 9.70 2.60 -9.71
CA VAL A 73 10.87 3.51 -9.66
C VAL A 73 11.01 4.20 -8.30
N GLY A 74 10.03 4.09 -7.43
CA GLY A 74 10.10 4.57 -6.05
C GLY A 74 8.78 4.37 -5.31
N ALA A 75 8.82 4.48 -3.99
CA ALA A 75 7.64 4.40 -3.14
C ALA A 75 7.82 5.32 -1.92
N GLY A 76 6.71 5.73 -1.32
CA GLY A 76 6.71 6.61 -0.17
C GLY A 76 5.36 6.70 0.51
N GLN A 77 5.24 7.63 1.44
CA GLN A 77 4.03 7.88 2.22
C GLN A 77 3.85 9.39 2.33
N SER A 78 2.65 9.90 2.06
CA SER A 78 2.34 11.30 2.39
C SER A 78 2.08 11.50 3.87
N ASP A 79 2.44 12.69 4.35
CA ASP A 79 2.24 13.14 5.72
C ASP A 79 0.79 13.60 6.01
N ALA A 80 0.53 14.03 7.24
CA ALA A 80 -0.76 14.58 7.68
C ALA A 80 -1.23 15.78 6.84
N GLY A 81 -0.28 16.51 6.24
CA GLY A 81 -0.53 17.59 5.29
C GLY A 81 -0.77 17.12 3.85
N GLY A 82 -0.80 15.81 3.63
CA GLY A 82 -0.97 15.17 2.33
C GLY A 82 0.22 15.37 1.40
N VAL A 83 1.40 15.73 1.91
CA VAL A 83 2.58 16.01 1.10
C VAL A 83 3.58 14.86 1.22
N ALA A 84 4.25 14.52 0.12
CA ALA A 84 5.38 13.59 0.11
C ALA A 84 6.45 14.05 -0.88
N VAL A 85 7.71 13.74 -0.56
CA VAL A 85 8.81 13.72 -1.53
C VAL A 85 9.21 12.26 -1.71
N LEU A 86 9.16 11.77 -2.94
CA LEU A 86 9.55 10.40 -3.27
C LEU A 86 10.93 10.42 -3.91
N ASP A 87 11.86 9.69 -3.32
CA ASP A 87 13.14 9.35 -3.94
C ASP A 87 12.92 8.28 -5.00
N LEU A 88 13.37 8.55 -6.22
CA LEU A 88 13.17 7.71 -7.40
C LEU A 88 14.48 7.23 -8.03
N ARG A 89 14.37 6.16 -8.81
CA ARG A 89 15.39 5.66 -9.74
C ARG A 89 14.77 5.47 -11.11
N VAL A 90 15.01 6.43 -12.00
CA VAL A 90 14.30 6.52 -13.29
C VAL A 90 15.26 6.22 -14.43
N ALA A 91 14.87 5.32 -15.33
CA ALA A 91 15.63 5.07 -16.55
C ALA A 91 15.63 6.31 -17.46
N PRO A 92 16.70 6.57 -18.23
CA PRO A 92 16.73 7.68 -19.17
C PRO A 92 15.51 7.65 -20.09
N SER A 93 14.85 8.80 -20.26
CA SER A 93 13.67 8.96 -21.12
C SER A 93 12.44 8.13 -20.72
N ALA A 94 12.42 7.51 -19.53
CA ALA A 94 11.23 6.85 -19.02
C ALA A 94 10.15 7.86 -18.61
N SER A 95 8.89 7.51 -18.87
CA SER A 95 7.74 8.26 -18.35
C SER A 95 7.44 7.81 -16.92
N VAL A 96 7.21 8.75 -16.01
CA VAL A 96 6.88 8.44 -14.61
C VAL A 96 5.39 8.67 -14.36
N TYR A 97 4.77 7.75 -13.62
CA TYR A 97 3.39 7.80 -13.18
C TYR A 97 3.36 7.62 -11.67
N ALA A 98 2.54 8.41 -10.98
CA ALA A 98 2.39 8.32 -9.53
C ALA A 98 1.03 7.72 -9.19
N VAL A 99 0.98 6.80 -8.23
CA VAL A 99 -0.24 6.14 -7.77
C VAL A 99 -0.37 6.32 -6.26
N ALA A 100 -1.47 6.93 -5.82
CA ALA A 100 -1.86 6.92 -4.42
C ALA A 100 -2.75 5.69 -4.16
N VAL A 101 -2.36 4.86 -3.20
CA VAL A 101 -3.12 3.66 -2.81
C VAL A 101 -3.71 3.85 -1.42
N ASP A 102 -4.84 3.20 -1.14
CA ASP A 102 -5.44 3.18 0.20
C ASP A 102 -5.27 1.77 0.81
N ASP A 103 -5.33 1.68 2.14
CA ASP A 103 -5.28 0.39 2.82
C ASP A 103 -6.59 -0.38 2.57
N TRP A 104 -6.47 -1.47 1.81
CA TRP A 104 -7.56 -2.37 1.43
C TRP A 104 -8.03 -3.28 2.57
N GLY A 105 -7.29 -3.31 3.67
CA GLY A 105 -7.60 -4.07 4.85
C GLY A 105 -7.51 -5.58 4.67
N VAL A 106 -7.79 -6.29 5.76
CA VAL A 106 -7.84 -7.74 5.82
C VAL A 106 -9.26 -8.19 5.51
N ALA A 107 -9.42 -9.19 4.63
CA ALA A 107 -10.73 -9.77 4.37
C ALA A 107 -11.32 -10.37 5.65
N TYR A 108 -12.63 -10.21 5.85
CA TYR A 108 -13.34 -10.82 6.96
C TYR A 108 -13.08 -12.33 7.02
N GLN A 109 -12.77 -12.82 8.22
CA GLN A 109 -12.64 -14.23 8.53
C GLN A 109 -13.36 -14.53 9.85
N PRO A 110 -14.19 -15.59 9.91
CA PRO A 110 -14.85 -16.02 11.14
C PRO A 110 -13.88 -16.18 12.31
N GLY A 111 -14.18 -15.55 13.44
CA GLY A 111 -13.39 -15.70 14.67
C GLY A 111 -11.97 -15.10 14.60
N LEU A 112 -11.67 -14.28 13.61
CA LEU A 112 -10.37 -13.61 13.50
C LEU A 112 -10.15 -12.67 14.70
N PRO A 113 -9.07 -12.82 15.49
CA PRO A 113 -8.66 -11.80 16.45
C PRO A 113 -8.20 -10.54 15.73
N VAL A 114 -8.67 -9.39 16.20
CA VAL A 114 -8.38 -8.09 15.61
C VAL A 114 -7.88 -7.09 16.65
N VAL A 115 -7.02 -6.18 16.20
CA VAL A 115 -6.40 -5.14 17.04
C VAL A 115 -6.84 -3.75 16.60
N VAL A 116 -6.72 -2.77 17.49
CA VAL A 116 -7.04 -1.36 17.20
C VAL A 116 -6.23 -0.87 16.01
N GLY A 117 -6.87 -0.14 15.10
CA GLY A 117 -6.28 0.38 13.87
C GLY A 117 -6.37 -0.56 12.66
N GLN A 118 -6.61 -1.86 12.89
CA GLN A 118 -6.77 -2.82 11.79
C GLN A 118 -8.02 -2.51 10.97
N ARG A 119 -7.91 -2.56 9.64
CA ARG A 119 -9.04 -2.45 8.72
C ARG A 119 -9.55 -3.81 8.30
N ILE A 120 -10.86 -4.00 8.41
CA ILE A 120 -11.56 -5.21 7.98
C ILE A 120 -12.39 -4.91 6.73
N ARG A 121 -12.28 -5.81 5.75
CA ARG A 121 -12.96 -5.73 4.47
C ARG A 121 -14.07 -6.77 4.38
N PRO A 122 -15.31 -6.36 4.07
CA PRO A 122 -16.40 -7.26 3.70
C PRO A 122 -16.03 -8.21 2.57
N SER A 123 -16.59 -9.43 2.56
CA SER A 123 -16.47 -10.33 1.41
C SER A 123 -17.14 -9.74 0.16
N GLN A 124 -18.32 -9.11 0.35
CA GLN A 124 -19.01 -8.31 -0.65
C GLN A 124 -18.73 -6.83 -0.41
N PHE A 125 -17.75 -6.30 -1.14
CA PHE A 125 -17.33 -4.92 -0.96
C PHE A 125 -18.33 -3.92 -1.59
N ALA A 126 -18.78 -2.96 -0.78
CA ALA A 126 -19.73 -1.92 -1.18
C ALA A 126 -19.24 -0.48 -0.86
N GLY A 127 -17.92 -0.24 -0.88
CA GLY A 127 -17.34 1.10 -0.69
C GLY A 127 -16.84 1.41 0.72
N TRP A 128 -17.07 0.53 1.69
CA TRP A 128 -16.72 0.73 3.09
C TRP A 128 -15.78 -0.37 3.61
N LEU A 129 -14.84 0.05 4.44
CA LEU A 129 -14.01 -0.80 5.30
C LEU A 129 -14.34 -0.48 6.76
N TYR A 130 -13.93 -1.36 7.67
CA TYR A 130 -14.25 -1.23 9.09
C TYR A 130 -12.97 -1.13 9.88
N GLN A 131 -12.67 0.07 10.37
CA GLN A 131 -11.49 0.31 11.19
C GLN A 131 -11.81 -0.03 12.64
N VAL A 132 -11.06 -0.97 13.20
CA VAL A 132 -11.22 -1.44 14.57
C VAL A 132 -10.79 -0.35 15.54
N THR A 133 -11.68 0.02 16.45
CA THR A 133 -11.44 1.01 17.50
C THR A 133 -11.25 0.37 18.87
N GLU A 134 -11.74 -0.85 19.05
CA GLU A 134 -11.54 -1.67 20.25
C GLU A 134 -11.21 -3.09 19.83
N ALA A 135 -10.10 -3.62 20.34
CA ALA A 135 -9.62 -4.97 20.01
C ALA A 135 -10.61 -6.05 20.48
N GLY A 136 -10.60 -7.19 19.81
CA GLY A 136 -11.49 -8.29 20.12
C GLY A 136 -11.43 -9.36 19.05
N THR A 137 -12.57 -9.99 18.78
CA THR A 137 -12.69 -11.09 17.83
C THR A 137 -13.91 -10.87 16.94
N LEU A 138 -13.72 -11.06 15.63
CA LEU A 138 -14.80 -10.97 14.66
C LEU A 138 -15.87 -12.05 14.91
N PRO A 139 -17.15 -11.80 14.57
CA PRO A 139 -18.21 -12.76 14.78
C PRO A 139 -17.96 -14.05 13.98
N ALA A 140 -18.58 -15.16 14.41
CA ALA A 140 -18.44 -16.47 13.75
C ALA A 140 -19.12 -16.54 12.37
N SER A 141 -20.04 -15.62 12.07
CA SER A 141 -20.68 -15.46 10.77
C SER A 141 -20.53 -14.01 10.31
N GLU A 142 -20.42 -13.80 9.00
CA GLU A 142 -20.26 -12.45 8.45
C GLU A 142 -21.50 -11.60 8.79
N PRO A 143 -21.31 -10.43 9.43
CA PRO A 143 -22.43 -9.59 9.84
C PRO A 143 -23.00 -8.81 8.65
N VAL A 144 -24.15 -8.17 8.87
CA VAL A 144 -24.61 -7.11 7.97
C VAL A 144 -23.75 -5.88 8.21
N TRP A 145 -23.04 -5.48 7.17
CA TRP A 145 -22.16 -4.32 7.13
C TRP A 145 -22.96 -3.01 7.07
N TRP A 146 -22.47 -1.94 7.69
CA TRP A 146 -23.15 -0.64 7.80
C TRP A 146 -22.33 0.52 7.22
N PRO A 147 -22.96 1.48 6.51
CA PRO A 147 -22.26 2.67 6.03
C PRO A 147 -21.91 3.63 7.20
N ALA A 148 -21.00 4.58 6.95
CA ALA A 148 -20.83 5.69 7.87
C ALA A 148 -22.03 6.62 7.78
N GLU A 149 -22.67 6.89 8.92
CA GLU A 149 -23.87 7.71 9.05
C GLU A 149 -23.74 8.64 10.26
N GLY A 150 -24.17 9.89 10.13
CA GLY A 150 -24.11 10.89 11.21
C GLY A 150 -22.70 11.00 11.80
N ASP A 151 -22.60 10.91 13.12
CA ASP A 151 -21.33 10.98 13.85
C ASP A 151 -20.45 9.72 13.69
N ASN A 152 -20.95 8.68 12.99
CA ASN A 152 -20.24 7.44 12.70
C ASN A 152 -19.64 6.77 13.96
N ALA A 153 -20.43 6.75 15.05
CA ALA A 153 -19.99 6.22 16.33
C ALA A 153 -19.59 4.73 16.23
N PRO A 154 -18.57 4.27 16.99
CA PRO A 154 -18.14 2.88 16.98
C PRO A 154 -19.26 1.91 17.32
N ARG A 155 -19.50 0.94 16.43
CA ARG A 155 -20.51 -0.13 16.61
C ARG A 155 -19.82 -1.46 16.92
N GLN A 156 -20.57 -2.36 17.55
CA GLN A 156 -20.07 -3.69 17.90
C GLN A 156 -19.87 -4.56 16.66
N LEU A 157 -18.77 -5.30 16.63
CA LEU A 157 -18.39 -6.24 15.57
C LEU A 157 -17.85 -7.52 16.21
N GLY A 158 -18.75 -8.43 16.57
CA GLY A 158 -18.40 -9.58 17.42
C GLY A 158 -18.12 -9.12 18.85
N THR A 159 -16.91 -9.37 19.35
CA THR A 159 -16.44 -8.80 20.63
C THR A 159 -15.60 -7.53 20.44
N ALA A 160 -15.23 -7.19 19.21
CA ALA A 160 -14.54 -5.94 18.88
C ALA A 160 -15.53 -4.79 18.67
N ARG A 161 -15.02 -3.56 18.52
CA ARG A 161 -15.78 -2.41 18.01
C ARG A 161 -15.08 -1.78 16.81
N ALA A 162 -15.87 -1.28 15.86
CA ALA A 162 -15.35 -0.67 14.64
C ALA A 162 -16.21 0.52 14.18
N VAL A 163 -15.58 1.40 13.41
CA VAL A 163 -16.22 2.49 12.65
C VAL A 163 -16.12 2.22 11.16
N ALA A 164 -17.13 2.63 10.41
CA ALA A 164 -17.10 2.52 8.96
C ALA A 164 -16.20 3.61 8.37
N VAL A 165 -15.28 3.25 7.50
CA VAL A 165 -14.35 4.17 6.83
C VAL A 165 -14.50 3.97 5.33
N ARG A 166 -14.65 5.06 4.59
CA ARG A 166 -14.77 5.00 3.14
C ARG A 166 -13.43 4.55 2.56
N TYR A 167 -13.47 3.55 1.69
CA TYR A 167 -12.30 3.19 0.90
C TYR A 167 -12.25 4.05 -0.35
N TYR A 168 -11.06 4.56 -0.65
CA TYR A 168 -10.80 5.32 -1.86
C TYR A 168 -10.06 4.43 -2.86
N GLN A 169 -10.61 4.32 -4.06
CA GLN A 169 -9.94 3.62 -5.15
C GLN A 169 -8.57 4.28 -5.42
N PRO A 170 -7.55 3.49 -5.80
CA PRO A 170 -6.28 4.05 -6.20
C PRO A 170 -6.43 5.07 -7.33
N LEU A 171 -5.75 6.19 -7.21
CA LEU A 171 -5.71 7.23 -8.24
C LEU A 171 -4.30 7.29 -8.81
N ALA A 172 -4.22 7.17 -10.14
CA ALA A 172 -2.97 7.25 -10.88
C ALA A 172 -2.91 8.55 -11.67
N HIS A 173 -1.80 9.27 -11.58
CA HIS A 173 -1.49 10.47 -12.34
C HIS A 173 -0.27 10.22 -13.22
N GLY A 174 -0.30 10.66 -14.48
CA GLY A 174 0.89 10.75 -15.31
C GLY A 174 0.64 10.72 -16.82
N PRO A 175 1.70 10.95 -17.63
CA PRO A 175 3.09 11.16 -17.22
C PRO A 175 3.29 12.43 -16.37
N VAL A 176 4.12 12.35 -15.32
CA VAL A 176 4.50 13.50 -14.48
C VAL A 176 5.99 13.82 -14.63
N PRO A 177 6.38 15.11 -14.58
CA PRO A 177 7.79 15.47 -14.54
C PRO A 177 8.41 15.07 -13.20
N VAL A 178 9.69 14.75 -13.23
CA VAL A 178 10.53 14.46 -12.06
C VAL A 178 11.78 15.31 -12.12
N GLU A 179 12.36 15.64 -10.97
CA GLU A 179 13.60 16.40 -10.87
C GLU A 179 14.78 15.42 -10.79
N VAL A 180 15.66 15.41 -11.78
CA VAL A 180 16.87 14.56 -11.77
C VAL A 180 17.92 15.19 -10.86
N LEU A 181 18.55 14.39 -10.01
CA LEU A 181 19.58 14.82 -9.05
C LEU A 181 21.01 14.68 -9.61
#